data_AF-A0AA49GG54-F1
#
_entry.id   AF-A0AA49GG54-F1
#
_cell.length_a   1.000
_cell.length_b   1.000
_cell.length_c   1.000
_cell.angle_alpha   90.00
_cell.angle_beta   90.00
_cell.angle_gamma   90.00
#
_symmetry.space_group_name_H-M   'P 1'
#
loop_
_entity.id
_entity.type
_entity.pdbx_description
1 polymer ?
#
loop_
_entity_poly.entity_id
_entity_poly.type
_entity_poly.pdbx_seq_one_letter_code
_entity_poly.pdbx_strand_id
1 'polypeptide(L)'
;MITDEQFSFINQKIKKSGIASKEIQDDLIDHFCCLVEIEMQRGNSFEGAYEKAYQQTTPNGFEEIHFETLFLLNHKKIILMKQFTYISGYLFALSTTAGAFFKVMHFPGANIMLFSGLLGISFIFLPLLLINKFKYKVFNVMSEKLKWIFGTLSIMLILIGSGFKVLHLQGAAVIFGLGMLIFGMLFLPFLFFRMYKTSQKETLNQKQA
;
A
#
# COMPACT_ATOMS: atom_id res chain seq x y z
N MET A 1 -17.74 6.31 -42.39
CA MET A 1 -17.94 7.27 -41.29
C MET A 1 -18.97 6.70 -40.36
N ILE A 2 -18.76 6.88 -39.06
CA ILE A 2 -19.70 6.42 -38.02
C ILE A 2 -20.95 7.32 -38.04
N THR A 3 -22.11 6.72 -37.79
CA THR A 3 -23.40 7.46 -37.68
C THR A 3 -23.57 8.07 -36.28
N ASP A 4 -24.41 9.10 -36.16
CA ASP A 4 -24.66 9.77 -34.87
C ASP A 4 -25.21 8.82 -33.79
N GLU A 5 -25.98 7.79 -34.20
CA GLU A 5 -26.48 6.74 -33.31
C GLU A 5 -25.35 5.86 -32.75
N GLN A 6 -24.42 5.46 -33.62
CA GLN A 6 -23.25 4.65 -33.26
C GLN A 6 -22.25 5.44 -32.40
N PHE A 7 -22.06 6.73 -32.68
CA PHE A 7 -21.29 7.62 -31.82
C PHE A 7 -21.91 7.72 -30.42
N SER A 8 -23.23 7.91 -30.36
CA SER A 8 -23.97 7.98 -29.09
C SER A 8 -23.84 6.68 -28.29
N PHE A 9 -23.84 5.52 -28.97
CA PHE A 9 -23.59 4.22 -28.35
C PHE A 9 -22.20 4.14 -27.70
N ILE A 10 -21.14 4.50 -28.43
CA ILE A 10 -19.75 4.49 -27.92
C ILE A 10 -19.62 5.44 -26.71
N ASN A 11 -20.14 6.66 -26.85
CA ASN A 11 -20.09 7.70 -25.82
C ASN A 11 -20.78 7.25 -24.52
N GLN A 12 -21.98 6.66 -24.63
CA GLN A 12 -22.70 6.17 -23.45
C GLN A 12 -21.98 5.00 -22.77
N LYS A 13 -21.34 4.12 -23.55
CA LYS A 13 -20.63 2.95 -23.03
C LYS A 13 -19.35 3.34 -22.30
N ILE A 14 -18.60 4.31 -22.81
CA ILE A 14 -17.39 4.83 -22.15
C ILE A 14 -17.75 5.69 -20.93
N LYS A 15 -18.80 6.51 -20.97
CA LYS A 15 -19.28 7.24 -19.77
C LYS A 15 -19.78 6.34 -18.64
N LYS A 16 -20.31 5.16 -18.98
CA LYS A 16 -20.70 4.14 -18.01
C LYS A 16 -19.52 3.31 -17.51
N SER A 17 -18.39 3.31 -18.23
CA SER A 17 -17.16 2.76 -17.70
C SER A 17 -16.70 3.66 -16.54
N GLY A 18 -16.37 3.11 -15.38
CA GLY A 18 -16.13 3.86 -14.12
C GLY A 18 -14.92 4.81 -14.10
N ILE A 19 -14.51 5.33 -15.26
CA ILE A 19 -13.44 6.29 -15.47
C ILE A 19 -13.86 7.64 -14.92
N ALA A 20 -13.17 8.15 -13.90
CA ALA A 20 -13.53 9.41 -13.24
C ALA A 20 -13.10 10.68 -14.01
N SER A 21 -12.08 10.59 -14.88
CA SER A 21 -11.55 11.74 -15.62
C SER A 21 -12.31 11.95 -16.93
N LYS A 22 -12.88 13.15 -17.12
CA LYS A 22 -13.56 13.54 -18.36
C LYS A 22 -12.59 13.61 -19.55
N GLU A 23 -11.37 14.09 -19.34
CA GLU A 23 -10.34 14.17 -20.39
C GLU A 23 -10.03 12.77 -20.96
N ILE A 24 -9.87 11.77 -20.10
CA ILE A 24 -9.60 10.39 -20.52
C ILE A 24 -10.83 9.79 -21.23
N GLN A 25 -12.04 10.12 -20.78
CA GLN A 25 -13.26 9.68 -21.48
C GLN A 25 -13.33 10.24 -22.89
N ASP A 26 -13.05 11.54 -23.06
CA ASP A 26 -13.10 12.22 -24.35
C ASP A 26 -12.01 11.64 -25.29
N ASP A 27 -10.77 11.45 -24.80
CA ASP A 27 -9.68 10.83 -25.56
C ASP A 27 -10.01 9.38 -25.99
N LEU A 28 -10.64 8.59 -25.10
CA LEU A 28 -11.05 7.22 -25.40
C LEU A 28 -12.19 7.18 -26.43
N ILE A 29 -13.15 8.11 -26.35
CA ILE A 29 -14.25 8.20 -27.32
C ILE A 29 -13.68 8.47 -28.71
N ASP A 30 -12.79 9.45 -28.85
CA ASP A 30 -12.16 9.77 -30.13
C ASP A 30 -11.35 8.60 -30.68
N HIS A 31 -10.57 7.93 -29.83
CA HIS A 31 -9.78 6.77 -30.23
C HIS A 31 -10.65 5.59 -30.69
N PHE A 32 -11.71 5.26 -29.94
CA PHE A 32 -12.65 4.20 -30.31
C PHE A 32 -13.37 4.52 -31.62
N CYS A 33 -13.80 5.77 -31.81
CA CYS A 33 -14.41 6.20 -33.06
C CYS A 33 -13.45 6.02 -34.24
N CYS A 34 -12.18 6.44 -34.13
CA CYS A 34 -11.21 6.24 -35.20
C CYS A 34 -10.98 4.73 -35.51
N LEU A 35 -10.83 3.89 -34.49
CA LEU A 35 -10.60 2.45 -34.69
C LEU A 35 -11.80 1.76 -35.34
N VAL A 36 -13.01 2.08 -34.89
CA VAL A 36 -14.24 1.54 -35.46
C VAL A 36 -14.38 1.99 -36.92
N GLU A 37 -14.06 3.24 -37.25
CA GLU A 37 -14.06 3.71 -38.63
C GLU A 37 -13.09 2.92 -39.52
N ILE A 38 -11.87 2.67 -39.04
CA ILE A 38 -10.87 1.90 -39.77
C ILE A 38 -11.35 0.46 -40.01
N GLU A 39 -11.91 -0.20 -39.01
CA GLU A 39 -12.42 -1.57 -39.16
C GLU A 39 -13.68 -1.64 -40.01
N MET A 40 -14.55 -0.63 -39.98
CA MET A 40 -15.71 -0.53 -40.88
C MET A 40 -15.27 -0.30 -42.33
N GLN A 41 -14.22 0.51 -42.58
CA GLN A 41 -13.64 0.69 -43.92
C GLN A 41 -13.03 -0.61 -44.46
N ARG A 42 -12.59 -1.51 -43.59
CA ARG A 42 -12.10 -2.86 -43.95
C ARG A 42 -13.23 -3.85 -44.24
N GLY A 43 -14.49 -3.42 -44.23
CA GLY A 43 -15.67 -4.23 -44.58
C GLY A 43 -16.29 -4.98 -43.40
N ASN A 44 -15.91 -4.68 -42.15
CA ASN A 44 -16.58 -5.27 -40.98
C ASN A 44 -17.89 -4.53 -40.67
N SER A 45 -18.86 -5.23 -40.07
CA SER A 45 -20.02 -4.57 -39.45
C SER A 45 -19.59 -3.69 -38.27
N PHE A 46 -20.45 -2.75 -37.88
CA PHE A 46 -20.20 -1.89 -36.72
C PHE A 46 -19.94 -2.70 -35.44
N GLU A 47 -20.73 -3.74 -35.20
CA GLU A 47 -20.61 -4.60 -34.03
C GLU A 47 -19.25 -5.33 -34.01
N GLY A 48 -18.84 -5.89 -35.15
CA GLY A 48 -17.54 -6.57 -35.27
C GLY A 48 -16.36 -5.59 -35.20
N ALA A 49 -16.50 -4.40 -35.78
CA ALA A 49 -15.52 -3.32 -35.68
C ALA A 49 -15.36 -2.82 -34.23
N TYR A 50 -16.48 -2.65 -33.52
CA TYR A 50 -16.50 -2.25 -32.12
C TYR A 50 -15.88 -3.31 -31.21
N GLU A 51 -16.18 -4.59 -31.42
CA GLU A 51 -15.62 -5.67 -30.62
C GLU A 51 -14.10 -5.78 -30.82
N LYS A 52 -13.62 -5.65 -32.06
CA LYS A 52 -12.17 -5.59 -32.35
C LYS A 52 -11.50 -4.38 -31.71
N ALA A 53 -12.09 -3.19 -31.83
CA ALA A 53 -11.57 -1.99 -31.16
C ALA A 53 -11.53 -2.17 -29.63
N TYR A 54 -12.57 -2.79 -29.06
CA TYR A 54 -12.64 -3.09 -27.64
C TYR A 54 -11.55 -4.08 -27.19
N GLN A 55 -11.32 -5.15 -27.94
CA GLN A 55 -10.26 -6.13 -27.64
C GLN A 55 -8.85 -5.55 -27.81
N GLN A 56 -8.67 -4.66 -28.78
CA GLN A 56 -7.37 -4.04 -29.05
C GLN A 56 -6.99 -2.97 -28.01
N THR A 57 -7.96 -2.17 -27.56
CA THR A 57 -7.72 -1.06 -26.62
C THR A 57 -7.88 -1.50 -25.16
N THR A 58 -8.83 -2.40 -24.87
CA THR A 58 -9.20 -2.80 -23.50
C THR A 58 -9.54 -4.30 -23.41
N PRO A 59 -8.57 -5.21 -23.59
CA PRO A 59 -8.82 -6.65 -23.52
C PRO A 59 -9.37 -7.10 -22.16
N ASN A 60 -8.96 -6.44 -21.07
CA ASN A 60 -9.46 -6.71 -19.71
C ASN A 60 -10.47 -5.64 -19.21
N GLY A 61 -10.98 -4.81 -20.12
CA GLY A 61 -11.96 -3.76 -19.83
C GLY A 61 -11.37 -2.41 -19.43
N PHE A 62 -12.25 -1.40 -19.38
CA PHE A 62 -11.89 0.01 -19.15
C PHE A 62 -11.34 0.32 -17.75
N GLU A 63 -11.57 -0.54 -16.76
CA GLU A 63 -11.05 -0.34 -15.40
C GLU A 63 -9.51 -0.43 -15.34
N GLU A 64 -8.90 -1.22 -16.22
CA GLU A 64 -7.44 -1.37 -16.30
C GLU A 64 -6.76 -0.06 -16.69
N ILE A 65 -7.29 0.64 -17.71
CA ILE A 65 -6.76 1.93 -18.18
C ILE A 65 -6.77 2.98 -17.07
N HIS A 66 -7.83 3.00 -16.24
CA HIS A 66 -7.89 3.91 -15.11
C HIS A 66 -6.83 3.57 -14.06
N PHE A 67 -6.64 2.29 -13.75
CA PHE A 67 -5.64 1.85 -12.78
C PHE A 67 -4.23 2.19 -13.24
N GLU A 68 -3.90 1.92 -14.51
CA GLU A 68 -2.61 2.26 -15.10
C GLU A 68 -2.35 3.77 -15.09
N THR A 69 -3.35 4.57 -15.52
CA THR A 69 -3.21 6.03 -15.54
C THR A 69 -3.04 6.59 -14.13
N LEU A 70 -3.83 6.12 -13.15
CA LEU A 70 -3.72 6.55 -11.76
C LEU A 70 -2.38 6.12 -11.15
N PHE A 71 -1.90 4.92 -11.51
CA PHE A 71 -0.59 4.42 -11.12
C PHE A 71 0.52 5.30 -11.69
N LEU A 72 0.50 5.60 -13.00
CA LEU A 72 1.49 6.45 -13.67
C LEU A 72 1.45 7.90 -13.17
N LEU A 73 0.27 8.47 -12.89
CA LEU A 73 0.18 9.82 -12.33
C LEU A 73 0.74 9.89 -10.90
N ASN A 74 0.62 8.82 -10.11
CA ASN A 74 1.06 8.79 -8.72
C ASN A 74 2.40 8.08 -8.48
N HIS A 75 3.03 7.48 -9.50
CA HIS A 75 4.20 6.62 -9.32
C HIS A 75 5.37 7.36 -8.64
N LYS A 76 5.65 8.60 -9.05
CA LYS A 76 6.72 9.43 -8.44
C LYS A 76 6.50 9.64 -6.95
N LYS A 77 5.26 9.98 -6.57
CA LYS A 77 4.86 10.17 -5.17
C LYS A 77 5.00 8.87 -4.36
N ILE A 78 4.62 7.74 -4.95
CA ILE A 78 4.74 6.41 -4.32
C ILE A 78 6.22 6.04 -4.11
N ILE A 79 7.07 6.24 -5.12
CA ILE A 79 8.51 5.97 -5.04
C ILE A 79 9.16 6.86 -3.98
N LEU A 80 8.85 8.16 -3.98
CA LEU A 80 9.37 9.11 -3.00
C LEU A 80 8.98 8.73 -1.56
N MET A 81 7.72 8.34 -1.32
CA MET A 81 7.26 7.90 0.00
C MET A 81 7.99 6.62 0.45
N LYS A 82 8.29 5.69 -0.46
CA LYS A 82 9.08 4.49 -0.15
C LYS A 82 10.51 4.86 0.21
N GLN A 83 11.18 5.65 -0.62
CA GLN A 83 12.55 6.10 -0.38
C GLN A 83 12.67 6.81 0.96
N PHE A 84 11.76 7.74 1.27
CA PHE A 84 11.77 8.45 2.54
C PHE A 84 11.56 7.51 3.75
N THR A 85 10.76 6.45 3.61
CA THR A 85 10.59 5.44 4.67
C THR A 85 11.87 4.64 4.91
N TYR A 86 12.57 4.22 3.85
CA TYR A 86 13.84 3.51 3.99
C TYR A 86 14.94 4.40 4.56
N ILE A 87 15.06 5.63 4.09
CA ILE A 87 16.06 6.60 4.57
C ILE A 87 15.82 6.95 6.04
N SER A 88 14.57 7.26 6.42
CA SER A 88 14.25 7.56 7.82
C SER A 88 14.52 6.36 8.73
N GLY A 89 14.11 5.15 8.32
CA GLY A 89 14.39 3.92 9.07
C GLY A 89 15.89 3.69 9.28
N TYR A 90 16.68 3.83 8.22
CA TYR A 90 18.14 3.70 8.28
C TYR A 90 18.76 4.74 9.21
N LEU A 91 18.39 6.02 9.06
CA LEU A 91 18.95 7.11 9.84
C LEU A 91 18.67 6.95 11.35
N PHE A 92 17.43 6.61 11.72
CA PHE A 92 17.08 6.42 13.13
C PHE A 92 17.64 5.13 13.72
N ALA A 93 17.75 4.05 12.93
CA ALA A 93 18.42 2.82 13.35
C ALA A 93 19.92 3.05 13.59
N LEU A 94 20.57 3.81 12.71
CA LEU A 94 21.96 4.22 12.87
C LEU A 94 22.13 5.08 14.12
N SER A 95 21.27 6.10 14.31
CA SER A 95 21.29 6.96 15.50
C SER A 95 21.10 6.15 16.79
N THR A 96 20.16 5.20 16.80
CA THR A 96 19.90 4.35 17.97
C THR A 96 21.09 3.43 18.28
N THR A 97 21.68 2.81 17.25
CA THR A 97 22.85 1.93 17.39
C THR A 97 24.07 2.71 17.88
N ALA A 98 24.34 3.87 17.29
CA ALA A 98 25.43 4.75 17.71
C ALA A 98 25.21 5.29 19.13
N GLY A 99 23.98 5.68 19.47
CA GLY A 99 23.62 6.10 20.83
C GLY A 99 23.79 4.99 21.86
N ALA A 100 23.43 3.75 21.53
CA ALA A 100 23.68 2.58 22.37
C ALA A 100 25.17 2.32 22.56
N PHE A 101 25.96 2.40 21.48
CA PHE A 101 27.41 2.29 21.53
C PHE A 101 28.03 3.37 22.44
N PHE A 102 27.61 4.63 22.31
CA PHE A 102 28.07 5.73 23.16
C PHE A 102 27.68 5.52 24.62
N LYS A 103 26.54 4.89 24.89
CA LYS A 103 26.10 4.58 26.26
C LYS A 103 27.00 3.53 26.91
N VAL A 104 27.41 2.52 26.16
CA VAL A 104 28.38 1.50 26.62
C VAL A 104 29.76 2.12 26.85
N MET A 105 30.18 3.04 25.97
CA MET A 105 31.46 3.74 26.06
C MET A 105 31.46 4.92 27.04
N HIS A 106 30.35 5.17 27.74
CA HIS A 106 30.19 6.31 28.66
C HIS A 106 30.44 7.70 28.03
N PHE A 107 30.24 7.84 26.72
CA PHE A 107 30.42 9.12 26.05
C PHE A 107 29.28 10.11 26.36
N PRO A 108 29.58 11.42 26.45
CA PRO A 108 28.58 12.44 26.68
C PRO A 108 27.56 12.47 25.53
N GLY A 109 26.30 12.77 25.85
CA GLY A 109 25.23 12.85 24.84
C GLY A 109 24.62 11.51 24.41
N ALA A 110 25.13 10.37 24.90
CA ALA A 110 24.62 9.04 24.56
C ALA A 110 23.10 8.88 24.76
N ASN A 111 22.58 9.33 25.91
CA ASN A 111 21.15 9.22 26.22
C ASN A 111 20.28 10.04 25.27
N ILE A 112 20.73 11.23 24.84
CA ILE A 112 19.99 12.10 23.92
C ILE A 112 19.95 11.46 22.52
N MET A 113 21.09 10.98 22.03
CA MET A 113 21.19 10.33 20.72
C MET A 113 20.36 9.04 20.66
N LEU A 114 20.44 8.21 21.70
CA LEU A 114 19.66 6.98 21.82
C LEU A 114 18.16 7.28 21.89
N PHE A 115 17.74 8.24 22.73
CA PHE A 115 16.33 8.59 22.89
C PHE A 115 15.72 9.20 21.63
N SER A 116 16.43 10.11 20.97
CA SER A 116 15.99 10.70 19.69
C SER A 116 15.87 9.65 18.58
N GLY A 117 16.80 8.69 18.53
CA GLY A 117 16.72 7.53 17.64
C GLY A 117 15.47 6.69 17.91
N LEU A 118 15.23 6.30 19.15
CA LEU A 118 14.05 5.51 19.54
C LEU A 118 12.73 6.23 19.24
N LEU A 119 12.65 7.54 19.54
CA LEU A 119 11.46 8.34 19.23
C LEU A 119 11.25 8.46 17.71
N GLY A 120 12.32 8.66 16.94
CA GLY A 120 12.24 8.71 15.48
C GLY A 120 11.75 7.40 14.87
N ILE A 121 12.22 6.25 15.38
CA ILE A 121 11.69 4.94 14.96
C ILE A 121 10.20 4.84 15.30
N SER A 122 9.82 5.23 16.53
CA SER A 122 8.46 5.09 17.04
C SER A 122 7.45 5.99 16.31
N PHE A 123 7.76 7.27 16.11
CA PHE A 123 6.80 8.28 15.63
C PHE A 123 6.97 8.68 14.17
N ILE A 124 8.10 8.36 13.52
CA ILE A 124 8.32 8.69 12.11
C ILE A 124 8.34 7.41 11.29
N PHE A 125 9.32 6.53 11.53
CA PHE A 125 9.49 5.35 10.68
C PHE A 125 8.29 4.39 10.72
N LEU A 126 7.80 4.04 11.92
CA LEU A 126 6.69 3.09 12.06
C LEU A 126 5.37 3.60 11.44
N PRO A 127 4.91 4.84 11.69
CA PRO A 127 3.73 5.39 11.01
C PRO A 127 3.88 5.44 9.50
N LEU A 128 5.06 5.83 9.00
CA LEU A 128 5.30 5.89 7.56
C LEU A 128 5.26 4.51 6.91
N LEU A 129 5.86 3.51 7.56
CA LEU A 129 5.80 2.12 7.12
C LEU A 129 4.35 1.63 7.06
N LEU A 130 3.54 1.98 8.07
CA LEU A 130 2.14 1.61 8.14
C LEU A 130 1.31 2.28 7.03
N ILE A 131 1.50 3.58 6.80
CA ILE A 131 0.84 4.33 5.72
C ILE A 131 1.20 3.74 4.36
N ASN A 132 2.47 3.43 4.12
CA ASN A 132 2.91 2.85 2.85
C ASN A 132 2.29 1.48 2.61
N LYS A 133 2.17 0.63 3.64
CA LYS A 133 1.51 -0.66 3.51
C LYS A 133 0.01 -0.54 3.30
N PHE A 134 -0.67 0.42 3.94
CA PHE A 134 -2.09 0.67 3.72
C PHE A 134 -2.41 1.25 2.34
N LYS A 135 -1.60 2.19 1.83
CA LYS A 135 -1.78 2.79 0.50
C LYS A 135 -1.62 1.78 -0.63
N TYR A 136 -0.79 0.76 -0.46
CA TYR A 136 -0.47 -0.19 -1.53
C TYR A 136 -1.53 -1.29 -1.74
N LYS A 137 -2.77 -1.13 -1.24
CA LYS A 137 -3.86 -2.14 -1.30
C LYS A 137 -3.45 -3.57 -0.91
N VAL A 138 -2.33 -3.78 -0.20
CA VAL A 138 -1.87 -5.11 0.26
C VAL A 138 -2.89 -5.76 1.19
N PHE A 139 -3.71 -4.94 1.86
CA PHE A 139 -4.68 -5.39 2.85
C PHE A 139 -6.11 -5.25 2.33
N ASN A 140 -6.52 -6.19 1.48
CA ASN A 140 -7.94 -6.30 1.09
C ASN A 140 -8.79 -6.97 2.18
N VAL A 141 -8.16 -7.67 3.13
CA VAL A 141 -8.87 -8.37 4.22
C VAL A 141 -8.70 -7.64 5.54
N MET A 142 -9.80 -7.41 6.27
CA MET A 142 -9.82 -6.72 7.57
C MET A 142 -8.84 -7.33 8.58
N SER A 143 -8.66 -8.66 8.55
CA SER A 143 -7.72 -9.38 9.41
C SER A 143 -6.27 -8.97 9.17
N GLU A 144 -5.89 -8.62 7.94
CA GLU A 144 -4.55 -8.13 7.64
C GLU A 144 -4.26 -6.80 8.31
N LYS A 145 -5.24 -5.89 8.21
CA LYS A 145 -5.13 -4.53 8.74
C LYS A 145 -4.95 -4.56 10.25
N LEU A 146 -5.77 -5.36 10.95
CA LEU A 146 -5.70 -5.53 12.39
C LEU A 146 -4.33 -6.04 12.85
N LYS A 147 -3.73 -7.01 12.14
CA LYS A 147 -2.39 -7.53 12.47
C LYS A 147 -1.35 -6.41 12.51
N TRP A 148 -1.34 -5.58 11.48
CA TRP A 148 -0.36 -4.49 11.38
C TRP A 148 -0.64 -3.38 12.40
N ILE A 149 -1.90 -3.08 12.70
CA ILE A 149 -2.26 -2.08 13.72
C ILE A 149 -1.80 -2.54 15.10
N PHE A 150 -2.18 -3.74 15.55
CA PHE A 150 -1.78 -4.25 16.87
C PHE A 150 -0.26 -4.46 16.97
N GLY A 151 0.37 -4.92 15.88
CA GLY A 151 1.82 -5.05 15.80
C GLY A 151 2.53 -3.71 15.97
N THR A 152 2.17 -2.70 15.16
CA THR A 152 2.77 -1.38 15.24
C THR A 152 2.51 -0.71 16.60
N LEU A 153 1.30 -0.81 17.14
CA LEU A 153 0.94 -0.24 18.44
C LEU A 153 1.76 -0.85 19.58
N SER A 154 1.88 -2.18 19.62
CA SER A 154 2.66 -2.85 20.66
C SER A 154 4.15 -2.48 20.61
N ILE A 155 4.74 -2.43 19.41
CA ILE A 155 6.14 -2.04 19.21
C ILE A 155 6.35 -0.58 19.63
N MET A 156 5.45 0.34 19.28
CA MET A 156 5.54 1.74 19.71
C MET A 156 5.59 1.86 21.23
N LEU A 157 4.71 1.15 21.96
CA LEU A 157 4.69 1.17 23.42
C LEU A 157 5.99 0.62 24.02
N ILE A 158 6.54 -0.46 23.45
CA ILE A 158 7.82 -1.04 23.88
C ILE A 158 8.98 -0.06 23.65
N LEU A 159 9.03 0.62 22.50
CA LEU A 159 10.08 1.59 22.19
C LEU A 159 10.01 2.82 23.11
N ILE A 160 8.80 3.34 23.37
CA ILE A 160 8.58 4.45 24.29
C ILE A 160 8.98 4.05 25.72
N GLY A 161 8.54 2.88 26.19
CA GLY A 161 8.91 2.36 27.51
C GLY A 161 10.43 2.14 27.65
N SER A 162 11.08 1.68 26.59
CA SER A 162 12.55 1.53 26.54
C SER A 162 13.25 2.89 26.63
N GLY A 163 12.76 3.90 25.91
CA GLY A 163 13.26 5.28 26.00
C GLY A 163 13.11 5.86 27.41
N PHE A 164 11.98 5.63 28.07
CA PHE A 164 11.75 6.09 29.44
C PHE A 164 12.70 5.40 30.43
N LYS A 165 13.00 4.13 30.22
CA LYS A 165 13.98 3.39 31.04
C LYS A 165 15.39 3.94 30.86
N VAL A 166 15.76 4.31 29.63
CA VAL A 166 17.05 4.96 29.32
C VAL A 166 17.19 6.31 30.00
N LEU A 167 16.09 7.06 30.14
CA LEU A 167 16.04 8.38 30.78
C LEU A 167 15.75 8.33 32.29
N HIS A 168 15.63 7.14 32.89
CA HIS A 168 15.24 6.97 34.29
C HIS A 168 13.91 7.68 34.67
N LEU A 169 12.98 7.78 33.71
CA LEU A 169 11.66 8.36 33.92
C LEU A 169 10.74 7.39 34.68
N GLN A 170 9.87 7.95 35.52
CA GLN A 170 8.88 7.19 36.27
C GLN A 170 7.88 6.50 35.33
N GLY A 171 7.40 5.31 35.69
CA GLY A 171 6.42 4.55 34.88
C GLY A 171 7.01 3.78 33.68
N ALA A 172 8.33 3.83 33.44
CA ALA A 172 8.98 3.11 32.34
C ALA A 172 8.66 1.62 32.33
N ALA A 173 8.73 0.97 33.50
CA ALA A 173 8.44 -0.46 33.63
C ALA A 173 6.99 -0.81 33.31
N VAL A 174 6.04 0.07 33.68
CA VAL A 174 4.61 -0.13 33.43
C VAL A 174 4.31 -0.04 31.94
N ILE A 175 4.78 1.02 31.27
CA ILE A 175 4.57 1.21 29.82
C ILE A 175 5.23 0.08 29.03
N PHE A 176 6.47 -0.28 29.37
CA PHE A 176 7.19 -1.38 28.72
C PHE A 176 6.49 -2.73 28.94
N GLY A 177 6.05 -3.01 30.16
CA GLY A 177 5.31 -4.23 30.50
C GLY A 177 3.97 -4.32 29.75
N LEU A 178 3.20 -3.23 29.69
CA LEU A 178 1.96 -3.16 28.93
C LEU A 178 2.19 -3.42 27.43
N GLY A 179 3.24 -2.83 26.85
CA GLY A 179 3.63 -3.08 25.46
C GLY A 179 3.94 -4.56 25.20
N MET A 180 4.70 -5.20 26.10
CA MET A 180 4.99 -6.63 26.01
C MET A 180 3.73 -7.51 26.17
N LEU A 181 2.81 -7.15 27.06
CA LEU A 181 1.55 -7.87 27.25
C LEU A 181 0.66 -7.79 26.00
N ILE A 182 0.53 -6.61 25.38
CA ILE A 182 -0.21 -6.42 24.13
C ILE A 182 0.46 -7.23 23.01
N PHE A 183 1.78 -7.18 22.90
CA PHE A 183 2.50 -7.98 21.90
C PHE A 183 2.27 -9.49 22.09
N GLY A 184 2.40 -9.96 23.33
CA GLY A 184 2.29 -11.38 23.68
C GLY A 184 0.88 -11.95 23.58
N MET A 185 -0.14 -11.21 24.04
CA MET A 185 -1.52 -11.71 24.11
C MET A 185 -2.38 -11.34 22.92
N LEU A 186 -2.12 -10.20 22.25
CA LEU A 186 -2.94 -9.78 21.10
C LEU A 186 -2.24 -10.08 19.78
N PHE A 187 -1.01 -9.60 19.60
CA PHE A 187 -0.34 -9.71 18.31
C PHE A 187 0.08 -11.16 17.97
N LEU A 188 0.75 -11.86 18.89
CA LEU A 188 1.23 -13.22 18.63
C LEU A 188 0.10 -14.23 18.37
N PRO A 189 -0.95 -14.36 19.21
CA PRO A 189 -1.99 -15.36 18.98
C PRO A 189 -2.74 -15.11 17.68
N PHE A 190 -2.98 -13.83 17.35
CA PHE A 190 -3.58 -13.44 16.08
C PHE A 190 -2.71 -13.81 14.88
N LEU A 191 -1.39 -13.59 14.98
CA LEU A 191 -0.43 -13.95 13.94
C LEU A 191 -0.37 -15.47 13.73
N PHE A 192 -0.25 -16.25 14.80
CA PHE A 192 -0.20 -17.72 14.73
C PHE A 192 -1.51 -18.32 14.21
N PHE A 193 -2.66 -17.88 14.72
CA PHE A 193 -3.96 -18.37 14.27
C PHE A 193 -4.15 -18.16 12.76
N ARG A 194 -3.69 -17.01 12.27
CA ARG A 194 -3.74 -16.72 10.85
C ARG A 194 -2.79 -17.60 10.04
N MET A 195 -1.54 -17.74 10.47
CA MET A 195 -0.57 -18.62 9.80
C MET A 195 -1.11 -20.06 9.71
N TYR A 196 -1.71 -20.55 10.79
CA TYR A 196 -2.35 -21.86 10.84
C TYR A 196 -3.49 -21.98 9.81
N LYS A 197 -4.41 -21.01 9.76
CA LYS A 197 -5.50 -20.99 8.77
C LYS A 197 -5.01 -20.92 7.32
N THR A 198 -3.95 -20.16 7.05
CA THR A 198 -3.36 -20.07 5.72
C THR A 198 -2.76 -21.41 5.29
N SER A 199 -1.99 -22.06 6.17
CA SER A 199 -1.40 -23.38 5.91
C SER A 199 -2.45 -24.45 5.61
N GLN A 200 -3.57 -24.48 6.35
CA GLN A 200 -4.67 -25.42 6.09
C GLN A 200 -5.29 -25.23 4.70
N LYS A 201 -5.47 -23.98 4.24
CA LYS A 201 -6.00 -23.70 2.90
C LYS A 201 -5.05 -24.16 1.80
N GLU A 202 -3.74 -23.96 1.98
CA GLU A 202 -2.73 -24.40 1.02
C GLU A 202 -2.73 -25.93 0.89
N THR A 203 -2.80 -26.67 2.00
CA THR A 203 -2.88 -28.13 1.99
C THR A 203 -4.18 -28.65 1.35
N LEU A 204 -5.31 -27.96 1.55
CA LEU A 204 -6.58 -28.35 0.93
C LEU A 204 -6.56 -28.15 -0.59
N ASN A 205 -6.02 -27.02 -1.07
CA ASN A 205 -5.90 -26.73 -2.50
C ASN A 205 -4.96 -27.72 -3.21
N GLN A 206 -3.89 -28.17 -2.54
CA GLN A 206 -2.98 -29.20 -3.09
C GLN A 206 -3.63 -30.59 -3.20
N LYS A 207 -4.67 -30.89 -2.42
CA LYS A 207 -5.42 -32.16 -2.53
C LYS A 207 -6.50 -32.14 -3.62
N GLN A 208 -6.81 -30.96 -4.17
CA GLN A 208 -7.86 -30.76 -5.17
C GLN A 208 -7.33 -30.51 -6.59
N ALA A 209 -6.00 -30.41 -6.75
CA ALA A 209 -5.29 -30.31 -8.02
C ALA A 209 -4.66 -31.66 -8.38
#